data_AF-A0A961K6S4-F1
#
_entry.id   AF-A0A961K6S4-F1
#
_cell.length_a   1.000
_cell.length_b   1.000
_cell.length_c   1.000
_cell.angle_alpha   90.00
_cell.angle_beta   90.00
_cell.angle_gamma   90.00
#
_symmetry.space_group_name_H-M   'P 1'
#
loop_
_entity.id
_entity.type
_entity.pdbx_description
1 polymer ?
#
loop_
_entity_poly.entity_id
_entity_poly.type
_entity_poly.pdbx_seq_one_letter_code
_entity_poly.pdbx_strand_id
1 'polypeptide(L)'
;MTQRRTLLKAAAGALALAGFAATAPAMAEELDTLKEKGTIRIAMSGAYPPFNFVNDQNEVVGFDPAIGTEIAKRMGLETEIVTTAWDGIIGGLLANKYDAIVGSMTITEERDEVVDFVGPYYTTKRAIFTKPGSEYTSIDQLGEAEIGVT
;
A
#
# COMPACT_ATOMS: atom_id res chain seq x y z
N MET A 1 -2.09 -8.40 -70.56
CA MET A 1 -2.44 -6.97 -70.73
C MET A 1 -3.84 -6.78 -70.19
N THR A 2 -3.96 -6.24 -68.96
CA THR A 2 -4.48 -4.86 -68.67
C THR A 2 -5.98 -4.75 -68.94
N GLN A 3 -6.92 -4.34 -68.07
CA GLN A 3 -7.02 -3.54 -66.83
C GLN A 3 -8.35 -3.98 -66.16
N ARG A 4 -8.43 -4.33 -64.87
CA ARG A 4 -8.75 -3.49 -63.69
C ARG A 4 -9.97 -2.53 -63.76
N ARG A 5 -10.91 -2.85 -62.87
CA ARG A 5 -11.78 -1.99 -62.02
C ARG A 5 -13.13 -1.51 -62.60
N THR A 6 -14.24 -2.01 -62.06
CA THR A 6 -15.33 -1.14 -61.54
C THR A 6 -16.21 -1.88 -60.51
N LEU A 7 -16.16 -1.39 -59.26
CA LEU A 7 -17.21 -1.27 -58.23
C LEU A 7 -18.42 -2.23 -58.24
N LEU A 8 -18.54 -3.02 -57.16
CA LEU A 8 -19.83 -3.45 -56.63
C LEU A 8 -19.94 -2.97 -55.19
N LYS A 9 -20.79 -1.96 -54.98
CA LYS A 9 -21.39 -1.61 -53.70
C LYS A 9 -22.73 -2.35 -53.59
N ALA A 10 -23.08 -2.77 -52.37
CA ALA A 10 -24.34 -3.33 -51.85
C ALA A 10 -24.14 -4.77 -51.33
N ALA A 11 -24.56 -5.18 -50.13
CA ALA A 11 -25.30 -4.53 -49.04
C ALA A 11 -25.23 -5.44 -47.79
N ALA A 12 -25.60 -4.88 -46.63
CA ALA A 12 -26.04 -5.54 -45.39
C ALA A 12 -25.01 -6.46 -44.67
N GLY A 13 -24.65 -6.27 -43.40
CA GLY A 13 -25.46 -5.82 -42.27
C GLY A 13 -25.54 -6.99 -41.28
N ALA A 14 -24.68 -7.00 -40.26
CA ALA A 14 -24.93 -7.65 -38.97
C ALA A 14 -23.83 -7.24 -37.98
N LEU A 15 -24.26 -6.66 -36.87
CA LEU A 15 -23.48 -6.30 -35.70
C LEU A 15 -22.62 -7.48 -35.21
N ALA A 16 -21.34 -7.22 -34.98
CA ALA A 16 -20.53 -7.96 -34.02
C ALA A 16 -19.75 -6.95 -33.17
N LEU A 17 -20.46 -6.24 -32.28
CA LEU A 17 -19.85 -5.68 -31.08
C LEU A 17 -19.58 -6.85 -30.13
N ALA A 18 -18.43 -7.50 -30.30
CA ALA A 18 -17.90 -8.45 -29.34
C ALA A 18 -16.48 -8.00 -29.00
N GLY A 19 -16.30 -7.56 -27.75
CA GLY A 19 -14.97 -7.27 -27.21
C GLY A 19 -14.83 -5.99 -26.40
N PHE A 20 -15.87 -5.50 -25.73
CA PHE A 20 -15.63 -4.76 -24.49
C PHE A 20 -15.54 -5.81 -23.39
N ALA A 21 -14.33 -6.35 -23.20
CA ALA A 21 -14.01 -7.05 -21.97
C ALA A 21 -14.17 -6.02 -20.86
N ALA A 22 -15.28 -6.09 -20.13
CA ALA A 22 -15.46 -5.34 -18.91
C ALA A 22 -14.34 -5.77 -17.97
N THR A 23 -13.30 -4.96 -17.86
CA THR A 23 -12.39 -4.98 -16.73
C THR A 23 -13.27 -4.63 -15.53
N ALA A 24 -13.72 -5.66 -14.81
CA ALA A 24 -14.35 -5.46 -13.52
C ALA A 24 -13.37 -4.66 -12.66
N PRO A 25 -13.79 -3.57 -12.01
CA PRO A 25 -12.96 -2.96 -10.98
C PRO A 25 -12.65 -4.06 -9.97
N ALA A 26 -11.39 -4.18 -9.56
CA ALA A 26 -11.05 -4.91 -8.36
C ALA A 26 -11.75 -4.19 -7.20
N MET A 27 -12.97 -4.61 -6.88
CA MET A 27 -13.69 -4.09 -5.73
C MET A 27 -12.93 -4.57 -4.50
N ALA A 28 -12.50 -3.62 -3.66
CA ALA A 28 -12.11 -3.93 -2.30
C ALA A 28 -13.19 -4.84 -1.68
N GLU A 29 -12.82 -5.82 -0.86
CA GLU A 29 -13.84 -6.58 -0.17
C GLU A 29 -14.73 -5.63 0.61
N GLU A 30 -16.02 -5.70 0.32
CA GLU A 30 -17.02 -4.93 1.03
C GLU A 30 -16.92 -5.28 2.52
N LEU A 31 -17.01 -4.27 3.38
CA LEU A 31 -16.84 -4.41 4.84
C LEU A 31 -17.67 -5.57 5.42
N ASP A 32 -18.81 -5.87 4.80
CA ASP A 32 -19.68 -6.98 5.18
C ASP A 32 -19.01 -8.34 4.97
N THR A 33 -18.31 -8.56 3.85
CA THR A 33 -17.53 -9.77 3.60
C THR A 33 -16.41 -9.95 4.63
N LEU A 34 -15.75 -8.85 5.00
CA LEU A 34 -14.70 -8.88 6.02
C LEU A 34 -15.27 -9.20 7.41
N LYS A 35 -16.46 -8.66 7.73
CA LYS A 35 -17.21 -8.98 8.96
C LYS A 35 -17.70 -10.42 9.00
N GLU A 36 -18.13 -10.98 7.87
CA GLU A 36 -18.49 -12.40 7.78
C GLU A 36 -17.28 -13.32 8.04
N LYS A 37 -16.10 -12.95 7.56
CA LYS A 37 -14.84 -13.66 7.88
C LYS A 37 -14.44 -13.52 9.34
N GLY A 38 -14.78 -12.40 9.96
CA GLY A 38 -14.51 -12.11 11.37
C GLY A 38 -13.05 -11.71 11.68
N THR A 39 -12.17 -11.68 10.68
CA THR A 39 -10.75 -11.37 10.83
C THR A 39 -10.30 -10.36 9.79
N ILE A 40 -9.50 -9.38 10.21
CA ILE A 40 -8.77 -8.47 9.34
C ILE A 40 -7.26 -8.76 9.40
N ARG A 41 -6.65 -8.94 8.22
CA ARG A 41 -5.20 -9.14 8.08
C ARG A 41 -4.53 -7.79 7.90
N ILE A 42 -3.70 -7.41 8.86
CA ILE A 42 -3.02 -6.10 8.87
C ILE A 42 -1.53 -6.31 8.68
N ALA A 43 -0.98 -5.72 7.61
CA ALA A 43 0.43 -5.81 7.29
C ALA A 43 1.27 -4.70 7.91
N MET A 44 2.49 -5.08 8.30
CA MET A 44 3.58 -4.22 8.74
C MET A 44 4.93 -4.91 8.51
N SER A 45 6.06 -4.24 8.77
CA SER A 45 7.37 -4.84 8.52
C SER A 45 7.86 -5.74 9.65
N GLY A 46 7.51 -5.42 10.90
CA GLY A 46 8.09 -6.04 12.09
C GLY A 46 9.55 -5.66 12.32
N ALA A 47 10.06 -4.63 11.63
CA ALA A 47 11.47 -4.25 11.62
C ALA A 47 11.70 -2.74 11.84
N TYR A 48 10.72 -2.04 12.41
CA TYR A 48 10.74 -0.60 12.62
C TYR A 48 10.43 -0.21 14.08
N PRO A 49 11.34 -0.47 15.04
CA PRO A 49 11.15 -0.06 16.43
C PRO A 49 11.18 1.49 16.58
N PRO A 50 10.40 2.06 17.51
CA PRO A 50 9.46 1.40 18.43
C PRO A 50 8.05 1.18 17.83
N PHE A 51 7.88 1.40 16.52
CA PHE A 51 6.57 1.43 15.87
C PHE A 51 6.02 0.02 15.59
N ASN A 52 6.76 -0.85 14.92
CA ASN A 52 6.44 -2.26 14.78
C ASN A 52 7.72 -3.08 14.78
N PHE A 53 7.86 -4.01 15.72
CA PHE A 53 9.05 -4.84 15.86
C PHE A 53 8.73 -6.17 16.53
N VAL A 54 9.57 -7.17 16.33
CA VAL A 54 9.45 -8.47 16.98
C VAL A 54 10.12 -8.44 18.36
N ASN A 55 9.40 -8.82 19.42
CA ASN A 55 9.93 -8.95 20.78
C ASN A 55 10.64 -10.30 21.01
N ASP A 56 11.20 -10.49 22.20
CA ASP A 56 11.88 -11.75 22.59
C ASP A 56 10.96 -12.97 22.61
N GLN A 57 9.63 -12.75 22.64
CA GLN A 57 8.60 -13.77 22.58
C GLN A 57 8.18 -14.12 21.15
N ASN A 58 8.82 -13.56 20.12
CA ASN A 58 8.47 -13.67 18.71
C ASN A 58 7.07 -13.09 18.35
N GLU A 59 6.61 -12.11 19.12
CA GLU A 59 5.36 -11.38 18.85
C GLU A 59 5.67 -10.03 18.22
N VAL A 60 4.84 -9.60 17.26
CA VAL A 60 4.93 -8.26 16.69
C VAL A 60 4.28 -7.26 17.63
N VAL A 61 5.08 -6.36 18.19
CA VAL A 61 4.68 -5.36 19.19
C VAL A 61 5.11 -3.96 18.76
N GLY A 62 4.61 -2.95 19.46
CA GLY A 62 4.90 -1.54 19.21
C GLY A 62 3.63 -0.71 19.02
N PHE A 63 3.81 0.52 18.54
CA PHE A 63 2.72 1.46 18.29
C PHE A 63 1.76 1.01 17.18
N ASP A 64 2.27 0.62 16.01
CA ASP A 64 1.46 0.23 14.85
C ASP A 64 0.59 -1.01 15.07
N PRO A 65 1.09 -2.14 15.65
CA PRO A 65 0.22 -3.28 15.95
C PRO A 65 -0.84 -2.92 17.01
N ALA A 66 -0.52 -2.07 17.99
CA ALA A 66 -1.52 -1.61 18.95
C ALA A 66 -2.64 -0.78 18.28
N ILE A 67 -2.28 0.09 17.34
CA ILE A 67 -3.26 0.86 16.54
C ILE A 67 -4.11 -0.08 15.67
N GLY A 68 -3.48 -0.98 14.92
CA GLY A 68 -4.18 -1.93 14.05
C GLY A 68 -5.16 -2.81 14.82
N THR A 69 -4.73 -3.36 15.96
CA THR A 69 -5.59 -4.18 16.83
C THR A 69 -6.77 -3.39 17.41
N GLU A 70 -6.57 -2.16 17.86
CA GLU A 70 -7.68 -1.34 18.38
C GLU A 70 -8.67 -0.95 17.27
N ILE A 71 -8.21 -0.70 16.04
CA ILE A 71 -9.09 -0.45 14.89
C ILE A 71 -9.95 -1.69 14.61
N ALA A 72 -9.33 -2.87 14.48
CA ALA A 72 -10.02 -4.13 14.22
C ALA A 72 -11.06 -4.43 15.32
N LYS A 73 -10.68 -4.26 16.58
CA LYS A 73 -11.58 -4.43 17.73
C LYS A 73 -12.81 -3.53 17.63
N ARG A 74 -12.66 -2.26 17.25
CA ARG A 74 -13.80 -1.33 17.07
C ARG A 74 -14.69 -1.72 15.89
N MET A 75 -14.13 -2.41 14.89
CA MET A 75 -14.88 -2.97 13.77
C MET A 75 -15.58 -4.30 14.11
N GLY A 76 -15.31 -4.87 15.29
CA GLY A 76 -15.80 -6.18 15.70
C GLY A 76 -15.08 -7.34 15.02
N LEU A 77 -13.82 -7.14 14.66
CA LEU A 77 -12.97 -8.12 13.96
C LEU A 77 -11.80 -8.55 14.84
N GLU A 78 -11.40 -9.81 14.70
CA GLU A 78 -10.11 -10.30 15.16
C GLU A 78 -8.98 -9.75 14.27
N THR A 79 -7.79 -9.58 14.85
CA THR A 79 -6.62 -9.09 14.11
C THR A 79 -5.65 -10.21 13.81
N GLU A 80 -5.30 -10.37 12.53
CA GLU A 80 -4.15 -11.16 12.11
C GLU A 80 -3.03 -10.21 11.66
N ILE A 81 -1.91 -10.19 12.37
CA ILE A 81 -0.76 -9.38 11.96
C ILE A 81 0.08 -10.17 10.95
N VAL A 82 0.35 -9.55 9.79
CA VAL A 82 1.18 -10.12 8.72
C VAL A 82 2.48 -9.32 8.61
N THR A 83 3.63 -9.98 8.78
CA THR A 83 4.94 -9.35 8.58
C THR A 83 5.42 -9.53 7.14
N THR A 84 5.83 -8.45 6.48
CA THR A 84 6.35 -8.47 5.10
C THR A 84 7.41 -7.40 4.88
N ALA A 85 8.29 -7.60 3.88
CA ALA A 85 9.26 -6.57 3.51
C ALA A 85 8.57 -5.27 3.06
N TRP A 86 9.13 -4.12 3.48
CA TRP A 86 8.57 -2.80 3.23
C TRP A 86 8.42 -2.47 1.74
N ASP A 87 9.46 -2.75 0.94
CA ASP A 87 9.49 -2.42 -0.49
C ASP A 87 8.33 -3.04 -1.29
N GLY A 88 7.83 -4.19 -0.84
CA GLY A 88 6.73 -4.91 -1.49
C GLY A 88 5.36 -4.70 -0.85
N ILE A 89 5.24 -3.84 0.17
CA ILE A 89 4.04 -3.83 1.02
C ILE A 89 2.79 -3.30 0.27
N ILE A 90 2.94 -2.30 -0.58
CA ILE A 90 1.79 -1.83 -1.40
C ILE A 90 1.43 -2.88 -2.45
N GLY A 91 2.42 -3.51 -3.08
CA GLY A 91 2.19 -4.58 -4.05
C GLY A 91 1.48 -5.80 -3.43
N GLY A 92 1.78 -6.11 -2.15
CA GLY A 92 1.09 -7.17 -1.42
C GLY A 92 -0.37 -6.83 -1.09
N LEU A 93 -0.66 -5.57 -0.76
CA LEU A 93 -2.03 -5.08 -0.58
C LEU A 93 -2.83 -5.23 -1.88
N LEU A 94 -2.29 -4.73 -2.99
CA LEU A 94 -2.92 -4.81 -4.32
C LEU A 94 -3.13 -6.25 -4.79
N ALA A 95 -2.28 -7.17 -4.34
CA ALA A 95 -2.41 -8.61 -4.60
C ALA A 95 -3.32 -9.34 -3.59
N ASN A 96 -4.06 -8.62 -2.74
CA ASN A 96 -4.98 -9.15 -1.72
C ASN A 96 -4.33 -10.12 -0.71
N LYS A 97 -3.02 -9.97 -0.43
CA LYS A 97 -2.31 -10.77 0.57
C LYS A 97 -2.71 -10.42 2.00
N TYR A 98 -3.23 -9.22 2.21
CA TYR A 98 -3.76 -8.67 3.45
C TYR A 98 -4.76 -7.58 3.10
N ASP A 99 -5.50 -7.12 4.11
CA ASP A 99 -6.67 -6.26 3.94
C ASP A 99 -6.35 -4.79 4.24
N ALA A 100 -5.32 -4.53 5.06
CA ALA A 100 -4.87 -3.19 5.38
C ALA A 100 -3.36 -3.14 5.67
N ILE A 101 -2.79 -1.94 5.61
CA ILE A 101 -1.43 -1.66 6.08
C ILE A 101 -1.51 -0.71 7.27
N VAL A 102 -0.93 -1.10 8.40
CA VAL A 102 -0.70 -0.21 9.55
C VAL A 102 0.77 -0.35 9.93
N GLY A 103 1.60 0.53 9.38
CA GLY A 103 3.05 0.39 9.46
C GLY A 103 3.80 1.70 9.25
N SER A 104 3.35 2.77 9.89
CA SER A 104 4.03 4.07 9.83
C SER A 104 4.17 4.67 8.42
N MET A 105 3.24 4.35 7.51
CA MET A 105 3.29 4.79 6.12
C MET A 105 3.00 6.28 5.99
N THR A 106 3.96 7.03 5.45
CA THR A 106 3.72 8.41 5.02
C THR A 106 2.80 8.42 3.81
N ILE A 107 1.74 9.23 3.91
CA ILE A 107 0.83 9.54 2.79
C ILE A 107 1.60 10.41 1.80
N THR A 108 1.74 9.94 0.56
CA THR A 108 2.36 10.66 -0.56
C THR A 108 1.42 10.60 -1.75
N GLU A 109 1.47 11.60 -2.62
CA GLU A 109 0.61 11.68 -3.83
C GLU A 109 0.72 10.39 -4.67
N GLU A 110 1.93 9.93 -4.95
CA GLU A 110 2.19 8.67 -5.66
C GLU A 110 1.52 7.44 -5.03
N ARG A 111 1.41 7.39 -3.70
CA ARG A 111 0.77 6.25 -3.00
C ARG A 111 -0.75 6.41 -3.00
N ASP A 112 -1.24 7.62 -2.82
CA ASP A 112 -2.67 7.96 -2.81
C ASP A 112 -3.31 7.73 -4.20
N GLU A 113 -2.52 7.77 -5.27
CA GLU A 113 -2.95 7.39 -6.62
C GLU A 113 -3.26 5.89 -6.76
N VAL A 114 -2.70 5.02 -5.92
CA VAL A 114 -2.78 3.56 -6.08
C VAL A 114 -3.46 2.82 -4.93
N VAL A 115 -3.55 3.43 -3.75
CA VAL A 115 -4.22 2.86 -2.57
C VAL A 115 -4.95 3.95 -1.78
N ASP A 116 -6.06 3.57 -1.13
CA ASP A 116 -6.81 4.48 -0.29
C ASP A 116 -6.15 4.66 1.09
N PHE A 117 -6.10 5.90 1.58
CA PHE A 117 -5.72 6.22 2.95
C PHE A 117 -6.92 6.68 3.78
N VAL A 118 -7.05 6.14 4.99
CA VAL A 118 -8.09 6.55 5.97
C VAL A 118 -7.78 7.87 6.69
N GLY A 119 -6.62 8.46 6.41
CA GLY A 119 -6.07 9.62 7.10
C GLY A 119 -4.92 9.27 8.08
N PRO A 120 -4.18 10.28 8.56
CA PRO A 120 -3.03 10.07 9.43
C PRO A 120 -3.46 9.75 10.88
N TYR A 121 -2.81 8.76 11.51
CA TYR A 121 -2.98 8.48 12.95
C TYR A 121 -1.84 9.06 13.82
N TYR A 122 -0.78 9.57 13.20
CA TYR A 122 0.22 10.45 13.83
C TYR A 122 0.94 11.26 12.76
N THR A 123 1.71 12.27 13.18
CA THR A 123 2.60 13.04 12.31
C THR A 123 4.00 13.07 12.90
N THR A 124 5.01 13.12 12.03
CA THR A 124 6.41 13.23 12.43
C THR A 124 7.15 14.19 11.51
N LYS A 125 8.27 14.71 11.99
CA LYS A 125 9.22 15.46 11.17
C LYS A 125 10.44 14.59 10.94
N ARG A 126 10.98 14.65 9.72
CA ARG A 126 12.29 14.05 9.43
C ARG A 126 13.36 14.83 10.18
N ALA A 127 14.31 14.10 10.75
CA ALA A 127 15.46 14.64 11.45
C ALA A 127 16.72 13.92 10.97
N ILE A 128 17.86 14.59 11.07
CA ILE A 128 19.18 14.03 10.79
C ILE A 128 19.86 13.82 12.13
N PHE A 129 20.41 12.64 12.32
CA PHE A 129 21.13 12.27 13.54
C PHE A 129 22.62 12.22 13.24
N THR A 130 23.41 12.85 14.09
CA THR A 130 24.87 12.90 13.96
C THR A 130 25.51 12.27 15.20
N LYS A 131 26.77 11.83 15.08
CA LYS A 131 27.51 11.29 16.23
C LYS A 131 27.71 12.40 17.27
N PRO A 132 27.73 12.07 18.58
CA PRO A 132 28.10 13.04 19.60
C PRO A 132 29.43 13.72 19.27
N GLY A 133 29.47 15.06 19.34
CA GLY A 133 30.65 15.86 19.01
C GLY A 133 30.88 16.10 17.51
N SER A 134 29.94 15.72 16.64
CA SER A 134 30.00 16.05 15.22
C SER A 134 29.93 17.56 14.98
N GLU A 135 30.64 18.03 13.95
CA GLU A 135 30.57 19.42 13.47
C GLU A 135 29.20 19.77 12.84
N TYR A 136 28.43 18.75 12.42
CA TYR A 136 27.11 18.90 11.84
C TYR A 136 26.05 19.03 12.95
N THR A 137 25.63 20.26 13.18
CA THR A 137 24.63 20.72 14.15
C THR A 137 23.41 21.38 13.49
N SER A 138 23.48 21.71 12.19
CA SER A 138 22.37 22.18 11.37
C SER A 138 22.43 21.59 9.96
N ILE A 139 21.29 21.64 9.24
CA ILE A 139 21.19 21.13 7.86
C ILE A 139 22.13 21.88 6.92
N ASP A 140 22.33 23.19 7.15
CA ASP A 140 23.17 24.04 6.28
C ASP A 140 24.64 23.62 6.30
N GLN A 141 25.08 22.92 7.34
CA GLN A 141 26.45 22.44 7.48
C GLN A 141 26.72 21.18 6.66
N LEU A 142 25.68 20.48 6.19
CA LEU A 142 25.85 19.17 5.57
C LEU A 142 26.60 19.21 4.23
N GLY A 143 26.49 20.29 3.45
CA GLY A 143 27.23 20.43 2.19
C GLY A 143 27.17 19.17 1.32
N GLU A 144 28.34 18.57 1.04
CA GLU A 144 28.50 17.33 0.26
C GLU A 144 28.62 16.06 1.13
N ALA A 145 28.18 16.09 2.39
CA ALA A 145 28.24 14.94 3.28
C ALA A 145 27.42 13.75 2.74
N GLU A 146 27.93 12.55 2.96
CA GLU A 146 27.21 11.31 2.65
C GLU A 146 26.12 11.07 3.71
N ILE A 147 24.86 10.96 3.26
CA ILE A 147 23.70 10.81 4.14
C ILE A 147 23.10 9.42 3.94
N GLY A 148 23.10 8.62 5.01
CA GLY A 148 22.35 7.37 5.07
C GLY A 148 20.85 7.64 5.23
N VAL A 149 20.03 6.98 4.43
CA VAL A 149 18.56 6.96 4.57
C VAL A 149 18.07 5.53 4.71
N THR A 150 16.92 5.37 5.36
CA THR A 150 16.26 4.06 5.55
C THR A 150 15.19 3.85 4.48
#